data_AF-A0A7U9XB84-F1
#
_entry.id   AF-A0A7U9XB84-F1
#
_cell.length_a   1.000
_cell.length_b   1.000
_cell.length_c   1.000
_cell.angle_alpha   90.00
_cell.angle_beta   90.00
_cell.angle_gamma   90.00
#
_symmetry.space_group_name_H-M   'P 1'
#
loop_
_entity.id
_entity.type
_entity.pdbx_description
1 polymer ?
#
loop_
_entity_poly.entity_id
_entity_poly.type
_entity_poly.pdbx_seq_one_letter_code
_entity_poly.pdbx_strand_id
1 'polypeptide(L)'
;MDLQTLILAMSIPSAVTGFCFWLIEEKIKKQQKENEEKERVREKSEVLIIKSVMASIALGEATATALKNGHANGETEAALQYAREIKHEQKDFLTEQGIRGIY
;
A
#
# COMPACT_ATOMS: atom_id res chain seq x y z
N MET A 1 -56.12 -2.86 -25.11
CA MET A 1 -54.88 -2.93 -24.32
C MET A 1 -54.96 -1.78 -23.34
N ASP A 2 -55.25 -2.05 -22.07
CA ASP A 2 -55.42 -1.01 -21.07
C ASP A 2 -54.09 -0.28 -20.81
N LEU A 3 -54.16 1.06 -20.75
CA LEU A 3 -53.02 1.94 -20.53
C LEU A 3 -52.22 1.56 -19.27
N GLN A 4 -52.92 1.04 -18.25
CA GLN A 4 -52.32 0.55 -17.01
C GLN A 4 -51.39 -0.65 -17.25
N THR A 5 -51.77 -1.58 -18.13
CA THR A 5 -50.97 -2.76 -18.46
C THR A 5 -49.70 -2.37 -19.21
N LEU A 6 -49.76 -1.33 -20.05
CA LEU A 6 -48.60 -0.81 -20.78
C LEU A 6 -47.60 -0.14 -19.82
N ILE A 7 -48.08 0.67 -18.87
CA ILE A 7 -47.24 1.33 -17.87
C ILE A 7 -46.56 0.28 -16.96
N LEU A 8 -47.31 -0.72 -16.50
CA LEU A 8 -46.77 -1.82 -15.69
C LEU A 8 -45.71 -2.64 -16.43
N ALA A 9 -45.96 -2.92 -17.72
CA ALA A 9 -45.03 -3.64 -18.57
C ALA A 9 -43.72 -2.88 -18.83
N MET A 10 -43.74 -1.54 -18.80
CA MET A 10 -42.54 -0.71 -18.96
C MET A 10 -41.80 -0.47 -17.62
N SER A 11 -42.52 -0.43 -16.50
CA SER A 11 -41.93 -0.19 -15.18
C SER A 11 -41.16 -1.39 -14.64
N ILE A 12 -41.60 -2.62 -14.92
CA ILE A 12 -40.93 -3.83 -14.41
C ILE A 12 -39.52 -3.98 -15.02
N PRO A 13 -39.31 -3.90 -16.34
CA PRO A 13 -37.97 -3.95 -16.93
C PRO A 13 -37.07 -2.82 -16.42
N SER A 14 -37.61 -1.60 -16.27
CA SER A 14 -36.85 -0.43 -15.79
C SER A 14 -36.35 -0.62 -14.35
N ALA A 15 -37.19 -1.17 -13.47
CA ALA A 15 -36.82 -1.48 -12.09
C ALA A 15 -35.78 -2.60 -12.01
N VAL A 16 -35.92 -3.65 -12.84
CA VAL A 16 -34.94 -4.74 -12.94
C VAL A 16 -33.59 -4.21 -13.45
N THR A 17 -33.59 -3.37 -14.48
CA THR A 17 -32.37 -2.76 -15.01
C THR A 17 -31.69 -1.88 -13.95
N GLY A 18 -32.43 -1.03 -13.24
CA GLY A 18 -31.89 -0.22 -12.14
C GLY A 18 -31.29 -1.06 -11.01
N PHE A 19 -31.96 -2.16 -10.64
CA PHE A 19 -31.45 -3.09 -9.64
C PHE A 19 -30.17 -3.80 -10.10
N CYS A 20 -30.12 -4.26 -11.36
CA CYS A 20 -28.92 -4.87 -11.94
C CYS A 20 -27.73 -3.89 -11.95
N PHE A 21 -27.96 -2.63 -12.34
CA PHE A 21 -26.90 -1.61 -12.31
C PHE A 21 -26.41 -1.31 -10.90
N TRP A 22 -27.30 -1.27 -9.92
CA TRP A 22 -26.93 -1.08 -8.52
C TRP A 22 -26.00 -2.20 -8.01
N LEU A 23 -26.31 -3.47 -8.32
CA LEU A 23 -25.45 -4.60 -7.97
C LEU A 23 -24.04 -4.49 -8.60
N ILE A 24 -23.97 -4.04 -9.86
CA ILE A 24 -22.70 -3.84 -10.57
C ILE A 24 -21.90 -2.70 -9.92
N GLU A 25 -22.55 -1.56 -9.66
CA GLU A 25 -21.92 -0.40 -9.04
C GLU A 25 -21.38 -0.74 -7.64
N GLU A 26 -22.13 -1.49 -6.84
CA GLU A 26 -21.68 -1.95 -5.52
C GLU A 26 -20.45 -2.86 -5.65
N LYS A 27 -20.44 -3.78 -6.62
CA LYS A 27 -19.30 -4.66 -6.87
C LYS A 27 -18.06 -3.90 -7.35
N ILE A 28 -18.24 -2.88 -8.19
CA ILE A 28 -17.14 -2.00 -8.64
C ILE A 28 -16.59 -1.21 -7.46
N LYS A 29 -17.45 -0.61 -6.63
CA LYS A 29 -17.05 0.14 -5.43
C LYS A 29 -16.26 -0.72 -4.44
N LYS A 30 -16.65 -1.98 -4.23
CA LYS A 30 -15.90 -2.93 -3.38
C LYS A 30 -14.51 -3.21 -3.94
N GLN A 31 -14.42 -3.54 -5.23
CA GLN A 31 -13.13 -3.79 -5.89
C GLN A 31 -12.22 -2.56 -5.90
N GLN A 32 -12.76 -1.37 -6.13
CA GLN A 32 -11.99 -0.12 -6.08
C GLN A 32 -11.36 0.09 -4.70
N LYS A 33 -12.14 -0.08 -3.62
CA LYS A 33 -11.62 0.04 -2.26
C LYS A 33 -10.50 -0.96 -1.95
N GLU A 34 -10.67 -2.21 -2.36
CA GLU A 34 -9.63 -3.24 -2.19
C GLU A 34 -8.35 -2.90 -2.98
N ASN A 35 -8.50 -2.38 -4.20
CA ASN A 35 -7.36 -1.97 -5.01
C ASN A 35 -6.65 -0.74 -4.44
N GLU A 36 -7.39 0.27 -3.98
CA GLU A 36 -6.83 1.45 -3.33
C GLU A 36 -6.05 1.10 -2.05
N GLU A 37 -6.53 0.12 -1.26
CA GLU A 37 -5.78 -0.36 -0.10
C GLU A 37 -4.50 -1.08 -0.50
N LYS A 38 -4.56 -1.94 -1.51
CA LYS A 38 -3.38 -2.62 -2.06
C LYS A 38 -2.36 -1.64 -2.62
N GLU A 39 -2.81 -0.60 -3.33
CA GLU A 39 -1.93 0.45 -3.86
C GLU A 39 -1.27 1.23 -2.73
N ARG A 40 -2.01 1.66 -1.70
CA ARG A 40 -1.42 2.34 -0.52
C ARG A 40 -0.37 1.48 0.19
N VAL A 41 -0.60 0.17 0.29
CA VAL A 41 0.39 -0.76 0.87
C VAL A 41 1.63 -0.85 -0.02
N ARG A 42 1.45 -0.94 -1.35
CA ARG A 42 2.56 -0.96 -2.31
C ARG A 42 3.39 0.31 -2.25
N GLU A 43 2.76 1.48 -2.28
CA GLU A 43 3.45 2.78 -2.18
C GLU A 43 4.29 2.87 -0.90
N LYS A 44 3.72 2.47 0.25
CA LYS A 44 4.47 2.42 1.52
C LYS A 44 5.66 1.46 1.45
N SER A 45 5.47 0.29 0.83
CA SER A 45 6.55 -0.68 0.64
C SER A 45 7.68 -0.13 -0.22
N GLU A 46 7.35 0.55 -1.33
CA GLU A 46 8.34 1.17 -2.22
C GLU A 46 9.14 2.26 -1.50
N VAL A 47 8.45 3.12 -0.73
CA VAL A 47 9.11 4.15 0.08
C VAL A 47 10.07 3.54 1.10
N LEU A 48 9.66 2.46 1.79
CA LEU A 48 10.53 1.77 2.75
C LEU A 48 11.75 1.13 2.09
N ILE A 49 11.60 0.57 0.89
CA ILE A 49 12.72 0.03 0.11
C ILE A 49 13.72 1.15 -0.22
N ILE A 50 13.24 2.29 -0.71
CA ILE A 50 14.10 3.44 -1.04
C ILE A 50 14.83 3.94 0.21
N LYS A 51 14.11 4.12 1.33
CA LYS A 51 14.72 4.47 2.62
C LYS A 51 15.81 3.48 3.03
N SER A 52 15.56 2.18 2.92
CA SER A 52 16.52 1.13 3.27
C SER A 52 17.77 1.19 2.40
N VAL A 53 17.63 1.46 1.10
CA VAL A 53 18.75 1.64 0.18
C VAL A 53 19.56 2.88 0.57
N MET A 54 18.90 4.01 0.80
CA MET A 54 19.58 5.25 1.23
C MET A 54 20.33 5.07 2.55
N ALA A 55 19.73 4.38 3.53
CA ALA A 55 20.38 4.09 4.80
C ALA A 55 21.60 3.18 4.64
N SER A 56 21.54 2.21 3.73
CA SER A 56 22.67 1.33 3.41
C SER A 56 23.81 2.10 2.72
N ILE A 57 23.47 3.03 1.82
CA ILE A 57 24.46 3.90 1.16
C ILE A 57 25.13 4.80 2.20
N ALA A 58 24.36 5.50 3.03
CA ALA A 58 24.90 6.37 4.08
C ALA A 58 25.82 5.61 5.05
N LEU A 59 25.41 4.40 5.46
CA LEU A 59 26.25 3.54 6.29
C LEU A 59 27.53 3.10 5.56
N GLY A 60 27.43 2.78 4.26
CA GLY A 60 28.58 2.43 3.43
C GLY A 60 29.58 3.58 3.27
N GLU A 61 29.10 4.80 3.04
CA GLU A 61 29.92 6.01 2.94
C GLU A 61 30.61 6.32 4.27
N ALA A 62 29.88 6.28 5.38
CA ALA A 62 30.46 6.49 6.70
C ALA A 62 31.51 5.42 7.03
N THR A 63 31.24 4.15 6.67
CA THR A 63 32.19 3.04 6.86
C THR A 63 33.45 3.23 6.01
N ALA A 64 33.31 3.64 4.73
CA ALA A 64 34.45 3.92 3.87
C ALA A 64 35.31 5.08 4.42
N THR A 65 34.67 6.12 4.96
CA THR A 65 35.35 7.23 5.64
C THR A 65 36.11 6.75 6.88
N ALA A 66 35.48 5.93 7.72
CA ALA A 66 36.14 5.37 8.91
C ALA A 66 37.32 4.46 8.54
N LEU A 67 37.20 3.65 7.49
CA LEU A 67 38.31 2.84 6.97
C LEU A 67 39.46 3.70 6.46
N LYS A 68 39.16 4.77 5.72
CA LYS A 68 40.16 5.74 5.24
C LYS A 68 40.87 6.45 6.40
N ASN A 69 40.13 6.80 7.45
CA ASN A 69 40.63 7.54 8.62
C ASN A 69 41.26 6.62 9.69
N GLY A 70 41.09 5.30 9.56
CA GLY A 70 41.62 4.29 10.47
C GLY A 70 40.89 4.18 11.82
N HIS A 71 39.75 4.85 12.00
CA HIS A 71 38.95 4.78 13.23
C HIS A 71 37.47 5.09 12.94
N ALA A 72 36.59 4.52 13.76
CA ALA A 72 35.18 4.89 13.78
C ALA A 72 35.00 6.26 14.44
N ASN A 73 34.05 7.06 13.93
CA ASN A 73 33.74 8.40 14.40
C ASN A 73 32.23 8.58 14.66
N GLY A 74 31.82 9.77 15.09
CA GLY A 74 30.40 10.07 15.34
C GLY A 74 29.50 9.92 14.11
N GLU A 75 30.05 10.14 12.90
CA GLU A 75 29.32 9.96 11.65
C GLU A 75 29.01 8.48 11.39
N THR A 76 29.94 7.56 11.67
CA THR A 76 29.67 6.12 11.60
C THR A 76 28.60 5.65 12.58
N GLU A 77 28.59 6.17 13.81
CA GLU A 77 27.58 5.80 14.80
C GLU A 77 26.20 6.34 14.38
N ALA A 78 26.14 7.58 13.88
CA ALA A 78 24.91 8.18 13.37
C ALA A 78 24.36 7.41 12.16
N ALA A 79 25.20 7.05 11.19
CA ALA A 79 24.79 6.26 10.04
C ALA A 79 24.34 4.85 10.42
N LEU A 80 25.00 4.23 11.42
CA LEU A 80 24.60 2.93 11.95
C LEU A 80 23.24 3.00 12.66
N GLN A 81 23.00 4.05 13.43
CA GLN A 81 21.73 4.28 14.10
C GLN A 81 20.60 4.52 13.09
N TYR A 82 20.84 5.35 12.08
CA TYR A 82 19.88 5.57 10.99
C TYR A 82 19.53 4.26 10.26
N ALA A 83 20.53 3.44 9.92
CA ALA A 83 20.31 2.14 9.30
C ALA A 83 19.53 1.16 10.21
N ARG A 84 19.75 1.20 11.53
CA ARG A 84 18.97 0.39 12.49
C ARG A 84 17.51 0.82 12.51
N GLU A 85 17.23 2.11 12.60
CA GLU A 85 15.87 2.66 12.64
C GLU A 85 15.07 2.25 11.40
N ILE A 86 15.63 2.46 10.20
CA ILE A 86 14.96 2.08 8.95
C ILE A 86 14.77 0.56 8.84
N LYS A 87 15.75 -0.24 9.28
CA LYS A 87 15.62 -1.70 9.32
C LYS A 87 14.47 -2.14 10.24
N HIS A 88 14.30 -1.49 11.39
CA HIS A 88 13.19 -1.77 12.30
C HIS A 88 11.84 -1.36 11.68
N GLU A 89 11.75 -0.16 11.08
CA GLU A 89 10.56 0.31 10.36
C GLU A 89 10.16 -0.69 9.24
N GLN A 90 11.13 -1.16 8.46
CA GLN A 90 10.90 -2.14 7.39
C GLN A 90 10.47 -3.51 7.94
N LYS A 91 11.09 -3.99 9.02
CA LYS A 91 10.73 -5.27 9.66
C LYS A 91 9.30 -5.22 10.20
N ASP A 92 8.93 -4.15 10.88
CA ASP A 92 7.61 -4.00 11.49
C ASP A 92 6.52 -3.95 10.41
N PHE A 93 6.76 -3.21 9.33
CA PHE A 93 5.87 -3.20 8.17
C PHE A 93 5.69 -4.58 7.54
N LEU A 94 6.79 -5.32 7.28
CA LEU A 94 6.72 -6.67 6.72
C LEU A 94 6.01 -7.65 7.67
N THR A 95 6.19 -7.47 8.98
CA THR A 95 5.49 -8.28 10.00
C THR A 95 3.99 -8.00 9.96
N GLU A 96 3.58 -6.73 9.90
CA GLU A 96 2.17 -6.35 9.79
C GLU A 96 1.53 -6.90 8.51
N GLN A 97 2.20 -6.78 7.37
CA GLN A 97 1.70 -7.33 6.10
C GLN A 97 1.66 -8.87 6.13
N GLY A 98 2.63 -9.52 6.77
CA GLY A 98 2.63 -10.97 6.98
C GLY A 98 1.43 -11.45 7.79
N ILE A 99 1.08 -10.75 8.88
CA ILE A 99 -0.11 -11.07 9.70
C ILE A 99 -1.40 -10.83 8.90
N ARG A 100 -1.51 -9.70 8.19
CA ARG A 100 -2.66 -9.37 7.32
C ARG A 100 -2.83 -10.35 6.14
N GLY A 101 -1.76 -11.03 5.72
CA GLY A 101 -1.84 -12.06 4.68
C GLY A 101 -2.30 -13.42 5.18
N ILE A 102 -2.25 -13.66 6.49
CA ILE A 102 -2.67 -14.93 7.13
C ILE A 102 -4.17 -14.90 7.48
N TYR A 103 -4.72 -13.73 7.79
CA TYR A 103 -6.11 -13.51 8.21
C TYR A 103 -6.92 -12.77 7.14
#